data_AF-A0A328VLF2-F1
#
_entry.id   AF-A0A328VLF2-F1
#
_cell.length_a   1.000
_cell.length_b   1.000
_cell.length_c   1.000
_cell.angle_alpha   90.00
_cell.angle_beta   90.00
_cell.angle_gamma   90.00
#
_symmetry.space_group_name_H-M   'P 1'
#
loop_
_entity.id
_entity.type
_entity.pdbx_description
1 polymer ?
#
loop_
_entity_poly.entity_id
_entity_poly.type
_entity_poly.pdbx_seq_one_letter_code
_entity_poly.pdbx_strand_id
1 'polypeptide(L)'
;MRVVKLLFICHLAALVFALGGLLIILPHPELWNSTPIGVRIFQFALHWAGSLHILFGAATMLLFGLLCIDARRTLVFFAASVLISIIVSLLSLTGVPLSTASFSAFPGPKLAGIVPYSLPLSWFYMGFTSYLLASKLTDRLGLERQTLWSLVLGTYFLTVWDLALNAVLVSGHFSSPTGLLNGYSSAYGLPVGNLFLWICNCLLLMIVSRWLWRSNLDAHHLAIWLPFAVYTANTGFIMALNLGSGLWSPLLLTAVFVLVPESLVVFPREEAHPRPQHPGRRALSQSTWLLMRSGARAISHWAVRIRVEGLEQVPRKGPVVIAARHFHYFYDGYALLRAIPRRLHTVVALDWLRSKRLRFAIELGCSLVDWLVVLRSEQFREQQASDTSRAYSPREVRRYLRQMATRAVSLLRAGEVLVIFPEAYPNIDPHPSPKADLQQFLPFRPGFVKLVELAERDGHTQVAVVPAGLAYTSENGRRRRWRVIVRFGPPLYRKDFASAEQMRRVVEEEVQRLSSAAPPPSAPQMESPLPV
;
A
#
# COMPACT_ATOMS: atom_id res chain seq x y z
N MET A 1 -3.57 5.54 -26.81
CA MET A 1 -2.86 4.85 -25.70
C MET A 1 -1.54 4.19 -26.07
N ARG A 2 -1.36 3.58 -27.26
CA ARG A 2 -0.06 2.98 -27.64
C ARG A 2 1.09 4.00 -27.65
N VAL A 3 0.87 5.18 -28.25
CA VAL A 3 1.87 6.27 -28.30
C VAL A 3 2.25 6.79 -26.91
N VAL A 4 1.28 6.93 -25.99
CA VAL A 4 1.55 7.34 -24.60
C VAL A 4 2.48 6.34 -23.90
N LYS A 5 2.26 5.03 -24.10
CA LYS A 5 3.14 4.00 -23.53
C LYS A 5 4.55 4.06 -24.13
N LEU A 6 4.67 4.31 -25.44
CA LEU A 6 5.95 4.48 -26.10
C LEU A 6 6.73 5.68 -25.52
N LEU A 7 6.08 6.84 -25.39
CA LEU A 7 6.68 8.02 -24.77
C LEU A 7 7.11 7.76 -23.32
N PHE A 8 6.31 7.00 -22.56
CA PHE A 8 6.65 6.60 -21.21
C PHE A 8 7.87 5.66 -21.17
N ILE A 9 7.98 4.72 -22.11
CA ILE A 9 9.17 3.86 -22.23
C ILE A 9 10.41 4.71 -22.56
N CYS A 10 10.28 5.68 -23.47
CA CYS A 10 11.36 6.63 -23.76
C CYS A 10 11.74 7.46 -22.53
N HIS A 11 10.76 7.88 -21.71
CA HIS A 11 10.99 8.56 -20.43
C HIS A 11 11.81 7.69 -19.47
N LEU A 12 11.45 6.42 -19.30
CA LEU A 12 12.19 5.49 -18.45
C LEU A 12 13.63 5.26 -18.95
N ALA A 13 13.80 5.05 -20.25
CA ALA A 13 15.13 4.90 -20.86
C ALA A 13 15.97 6.16 -20.67
N ALA A 14 15.37 7.34 -20.84
CA ALA A 14 16.04 8.62 -20.62
C ALA A 14 16.40 8.86 -19.14
N LEU A 15 15.59 8.40 -18.17
CA LEU A 15 15.94 8.43 -16.75
C LEU A 15 17.17 7.56 -16.44
N VAL A 16 17.25 6.36 -17.01
CA VAL A 16 18.42 5.49 -16.86
C VAL A 16 19.66 6.12 -17.49
N PHE A 17 19.51 6.70 -18.68
CA PHE A 17 20.58 7.44 -19.33
C PHE A 17 21.03 8.65 -18.50
N ALA A 18 20.09 9.42 -17.95
CA ALA A 18 20.37 10.55 -17.06
C ALA A 18 21.15 10.11 -15.81
N LEU A 19 20.76 8.97 -15.23
CA LEU A 19 21.39 8.42 -14.03
C LEU A 19 22.83 8.00 -14.30
N GLY A 20 23.09 7.30 -15.42
CA GLY A 20 24.45 6.97 -15.85
C GLY A 20 25.26 8.22 -16.19
N GLY A 21 24.62 9.22 -16.82
CA GLY A 21 25.22 10.51 -17.12
C GLY A 21 25.73 11.22 -15.86
N LEU A 22 24.90 11.28 -14.82
CA LEU A 22 25.22 11.96 -13.56
C LEU A 22 26.15 11.14 -12.66
N LEU A 23 25.96 9.83 -12.52
CA LEU A 23 26.74 9.03 -11.56
C LEU A 23 28.05 8.46 -12.12
N ILE A 24 28.19 8.34 -13.44
CA ILE A 24 29.33 7.67 -14.07
C ILE A 24 30.04 8.61 -15.03
N ILE A 25 29.30 9.21 -15.98
CA ILE A 25 29.94 9.98 -17.06
C ILE A 25 30.53 11.28 -16.54
N LEU A 26 29.74 12.07 -15.81
CA LEU A 26 30.14 13.38 -15.32
C LEU A 26 31.25 13.34 -14.25
N PRO A 27 31.24 12.41 -13.27
CA PRO A 27 32.28 12.35 -12.24
C PRO A 27 33.59 11.74 -12.72
N HIS A 28 33.58 10.99 -13.83
CA HIS A 28 34.73 10.26 -14.36
C HIS A 28 35.08 10.65 -15.82
N PRO A 29 35.37 11.92 -16.12
CA PRO A 29 35.70 12.38 -17.48
C PRO A 29 36.94 11.67 -18.06
N GLU A 30 37.84 11.17 -17.22
CA GLU A 30 39.03 10.40 -17.58
C GLU A 30 38.72 9.10 -18.34
N LEU A 31 37.54 8.51 -18.11
CA LEU A 31 37.13 7.28 -18.80
C LEU A 31 36.74 7.53 -20.27
N TRP A 32 36.45 8.78 -20.63
CA TRP A 32 35.85 9.13 -21.93
C TRP A 32 36.78 9.93 -22.85
N ASN A 33 37.89 10.47 -22.32
CA ASN A 33 38.79 11.34 -23.08
C ASN A 33 39.78 10.58 -23.99
N SER A 34 39.89 9.27 -23.85
CA SER A 34 40.90 8.43 -24.52
C SER A 34 40.59 8.13 -25.98
N THR A 35 39.33 8.27 -26.41
CA THR A 35 38.91 7.98 -27.80
C THR A 35 37.97 9.06 -28.36
N PRO A 36 38.00 9.32 -29.69
CA PRO A 36 37.07 10.26 -30.34
C PRO A 36 35.59 9.88 -30.21
N ILE A 37 35.29 8.59 -29.95
CA ILE A 37 33.94 8.11 -29.68
C ILE A 37 33.53 8.43 -28.24
N GLY A 38 34.42 8.19 -27.27
CA GLY A 38 34.19 8.53 -25.86
C GLY A 38 33.91 10.03 -25.67
N VAL A 39 34.66 10.91 -26.33
CA VAL A 39 34.44 12.36 -26.29
C VAL A 39 33.06 12.74 -26.83
N ARG A 40 32.61 12.10 -27.93
CA ARG A 40 31.27 12.33 -28.49
C ARG A 40 30.17 11.86 -27.54
N ILE A 41 30.33 10.70 -26.89
CA ILE A 41 29.39 10.21 -25.89
C ILE A 41 29.31 11.15 -24.69
N PHE A 42 30.46 11.61 -24.21
CA PHE A 42 30.56 12.57 -23.10
C PHE A 42 29.87 13.91 -23.43
N GLN A 43 30.15 14.48 -24.62
CA GLN A 43 29.48 15.70 -25.09
C GLN A 43 27.97 15.53 -25.24
N PHE A 44 27.52 14.40 -25.77
CA PHE A 44 26.11 14.08 -25.90
C PHE A 44 25.44 13.97 -24.51
N ALA A 45 26.07 13.28 -23.57
CA ALA A 45 25.59 13.16 -22.20
C ALA A 45 25.51 14.53 -21.51
N LEU A 46 26.54 15.37 -21.62
CA LEU A 46 26.51 16.73 -21.09
C LEU A 46 25.33 17.55 -21.63
N HIS A 47 25.01 17.41 -22.91
CA HIS A 47 23.96 18.20 -23.54
C HIS A 47 22.54 17.69 -23.25
N TRP A 48 22.35 16.37 -23.18
CA TRP A 48 21.03 15.74 -23.23
C TRP A 48 20.63 14.94 -21.99
N ALA A 49 21.58 14.52 -21.14
CA ALA A 49 21.29 13.63 -20.02
C ALA A 49 20.25 14.23 -19.06
N GLY A 50 20.35 15.51 -18.73
CA GLY A 50 19.41 16.18 -17.81
C GLY A 50 18.09 16.64 -18.43
N SER A 51 17.93 16.61 -19.76
CA SER A 51 16.80 17.25 -20.45
C SER A 51 15.87 16.27 -21.17
N LEU A 52 16.40 15.15 -21.69
CA LEU A 52 15.61 14.17 -22.43
C LEU A 52 14.51 13.52 -21.58
N HIS A 53 14.83 13.16 -20.33
CA HIS A 53 13.83 12.55 -19.45
C HIS A 53 12.69 13.53 -19.15
N ILE A 54 12.99 14.81 -18.92
CA ILE A 54 11.98 15.85 -18.71
C ILE A 54 11.09 16.01 -19.96
N LEU A 55 11.70 16.02 -21.16
CA LEU A 55 10.97 16.16 -22.41
C LEU A 55 10.00 14.99 -22.63
N PHE A 56 10.47 13.75 -22.49
CA PHE A 56 9.62 12.57 -22.66
C PHE A 56 8.56 12.46 -21.55
N GLY A 57 8.89 12.81 -20.30
CA GLY A 57 7.95 12.88 -19.19
C GLY A 57 6.83 13.89 -19.44
N ALA A 58 7.18 15.10 -19.90
CA ALA A 58 6.21 16.13 -20.26
C ALA A 58 5.35 15.73 -21.46
N ALA A 59 5.94 15.18 -22.52
CA ALA A 59 5.19 14.68 -23.67
C ALA A 59 4.23 13.55 -23.28
N THR A 60 4.66 12.64 -22.40
CA THR A 60 3.83 11.55 -21.86
C THR A 60 2.61 12.11 -21.14
N MET A 61 2.82 13.03 -20.19
CA MET A 61 1.73 13.58 -19.37
C MET A 61 0.82 14.53 -20.14
N LEU A 62 1.36 15.28 -21.11
CA LEU A 62 0.57 16.11 -22.01
C LEU A 62 -0.36 15.25 -22.86
N LEU A 63 0.18 14.26 -23.58
CA LEU A 63 -0.63 13.38 -24.42
C LEU A 63 -1.62 12.54 -23.59
N PHE A 64 -1.23 12.10 -22.39
CA PHE A 64 -2.14 11.45 -21.46
C PHE A 64 -3.30 12.37 -21.05
N GLY A 65 -3.02 13.61 -20.65
CA GLY A 65 -4.06 14.55 -20.24
C GLY A 65 -5.03 14.89 -21.37
N LEU A 66 -4.51 15.10 -22.59
CA LEU A 66 -5.32 15.36 -23.78
C LEU A 66 -6.25 14.19 -24.12
N LEU A 67 -5.81 12.94 -23.90
CA LEU A 67 -6.56 11.74 -24.29
C LEU A 67 -7.45 11.17 -23.17
N CYS A 68 -7.10 11.36 -21.90
CA CYS A 68 -7.71 10.66 -20.77
C CYS A 68 -8.31 11.57 -19.70
N ILE A 69 -8.10 12.88 -19.78
CA ILE A 69 -8.66 13.85 -18.82
C ILE A 69 -9.62 14.79 -19.54
N ASP A 70 -9.06 15.76 -20.25
CA ASP A 70 -9.77 16.80 -21.00
C ASP A 70 -8.72 17.74 -21.61
N ALA A 71 -8.93 18.16 -22.85
CA ALA A 71 -7.98 19.03 -23.55
C ALA A 71 -7.87 20.40 -22.87
N ARG A 72 -9.00 21.02 -22.51
CA ARG A 72 -9.02 22.34 -21.89
C ARG A 72 -8.30 22.33 -20.54
N ARG A 73 -8.61 21.40 -19.65
CA ARG A 73 -7.96 21.30 -18.32
C ARG A 73 -6.46 21.05 -18.43
N THR A 74 -6.06 20.15 -19.33
CA THR A 74 -4.64 19.81 -19.55
C THR A 74 -3.86 21.01 -20.09
N LEU A 75 -4.39 21.69 -21.12
CA LEU A 75 -3.76 22.87 -21.71
C LEU A 75 -3.71 24.05 -20.75
N VAL A 76 -4.74 24.24 -19.93
CA VAL A 76 -4.73 25.26 -18.86
C VAL A 76 -3.62 24.98 -17.85
N PHE A 77 -3.47 23.73 -17.40
CA PHE A 77 -2.41 23.38 -16.45
C PHE A 77 -1.03 23.53 -17.09
N PHE A 78 -0.87 23.14 -18.35
CA PHE A 78 0.34 23.35 -19.14
C PHE A 78 0.71 24.82 -19.23
N ALA A 79 -0.21 25.66 -19.69
CA ALA A 79 0.01 27.10 -19.82
C ALA A 79 0.32 27.76 -18.47
N ALA A 80 -0.45 27.44 -17.42
CA ALA A 80 -0.20 27.96 -16.08
C ALA A 80 1.18 27.56 -15.56
N SER A 81 1.57 26.30 -15.72
CA SER A 81 2.89 25.79 -15.30
C SER A 81 4.03 26.53 -16.00
N VAL A 82 3.94 26.66 -17.33
CA VAL A 82 4.98 27.32 -18.13
C VAL A 82 5.09 28.80 -17.78
N LEU A 83 3.96 29.53 -17.76
CA LEU A 83 3.95 30.97 -17.52
C LEU A 83 4.40 31.31 -16.10
N ILE A 84 3.87 30.62 -15.08
CA ILE A 84 4.24 30.86 -13.69
C ILE A 84 5.73 30.52 -13.47
N SER A 85 6.21 29.40 -14.03
CA SER A 85 7.63 29.02 -13.93
C SER A 85 8.55 30.09 -14.54
N ILE A 86 8.22 30.61 -15.72
CA ILE A 86 9.01 31.68 -16.36
C ILE A 86 8.98 32.95 -15.52
N ILE A 87 7.81 33.39 -15.03
CA ILE A 87 7.68 34.59 -14.19
C ILE A 87 8.51 34.46 -12.92
N VAL A 88 8.38 33.33 -12.20
CA VAL A 88 9.15 33.07 -10.98
C VAL A 88 10.65 33.04 -11.27
N SER A 89 11.06 32.44 -12.39
CA SER A 89 12.46 32.38 -12.80
C SER A 89 13.02 33.77 -13.10
N LEU A 90 12.28 34.62 -13.82
CA LEU A 90 12.69 35.98 -14.14
C LEU A 90 12.77 36.86 -12.89
N LEU A 91 11.81 36.75 -11.97
CA LEU A 91 11.85 37.45 -10.69
C LEU A 91 12.98 36.95 -9.79
N SER A 92 13.37 35.67 -9.92
CA SER A 92 14.52 35.15 -9.17
C SER A 92 15.85 35.77 -9.61
N LEU A 93 15.93 36.25 -10.87
CA LEU A 93 17.10 36.97 -11.40
C LEU A 93 17.25 38.39 -10.85
N THR A 94 16.20 38.97 -10.26
CA THR A 94 16.26 40.32 -9.66
C THR A 94 16.79 40.33 -8.22
N GLY A 95 17.23 39.18 -7.71
CA GLY A 95 17.82 39.03 -6.37
C GLY A 95 16.85 38.57 -5.29
N VAL A 96 15.57 38.34 -5.61
CA VAL A 96 14.60 37.73 -4.68
C VAL A 96 14.66 36.21 -4.82
N PRO A 97 15.02 35.43 -3.79
CA PRO A 97 15.15 33.97 -3.90
C PRO A 97 13.77 33.29 -3.92
N LEU A 98 13.04 33.42 -5.03
CA LEU A 98 11.70 32.88 -5.20
C LEU A 98 11.68 31.40 -5.57
N SER A 99 12.85 30.78 -5.78
CA SER A 99 12.95 29.36 -6.09
C SER A 99 14.28 28.76 -5.62
N THR A 100 14.30 27.43 -5.52
CA THR A 100 15.27 26.63 -4.77
C THR A 100 16.59 26.36 -5.49
N ALA A 101 16.70 26.64 -6.80
CA ALA A 101 17.89 26.31 -7.58
C ALA A 101 18.69 27.55 -8.02
N SER A 102 20.01 27.45 -8.04
CA SER A 102 20.86 28.41 -8.76
C SER A 102 20.87 28.03 -10.24
N PHE A 103 19.96 28.62 -11.02
CA PHE A 103 19.59 28.21 -12.39
C PHE A 103 20.66 28.41 -13.48
N SER A 104 21.87 28.86 -13.12
CA SER A 104 22.99 29.03 -14.06
C SER A 104 23.75 27.73 -14.36
N ALA A 105 23.56 26.67 -13.56
CA ALA A 105 24.39 25.45 -13.61
C ALA A 105 23.83 24.29 -14.46
N PHE A 106 22.57 24.33 -14.91
CA PHE A 106 22.00 23.23 -15.69
C PHE A 106 22.40 23.30 -17.18
N PRO A 107 23.01 22.24 -17.73
CA PRO A 107 23.37 22.21 -19.15
C PRO A 107 22.13 22.01 -20.03
N GLY A 108 22.11 22.70 -21.19
CA GLY A 108 21.11 22.52 -22.23
C GLY A 108 20.63 23.84 -22.88
N PRO A 109 19.84 23.75 -23.98
CA PRO A 109 19.27 24.91 -24.65
C PRO A 109 18.38 25.76 -23.72
N LYS A 110 18.52 27.08 -23.79
CA LYS A 110 17.76 28.04 -22.96
C LYS A 110 16.72 28.79 -23.78
N LEU A 111 15.51 28.91 -23.26
CA LEU A 111 14.47 29.80 -23.76
C LEU A 111 14.96 31.25 -23.64
N ALA A 112 14.98 31.96 -24.76
CA ALA A 112 15.50 33.33 -24.88
C ALA A 112 16.92 33.53 -24.30
N GLY A 113 17.74 32.47 -24.25
CA GLY A 113 19.09 32.51 -23.65
C GLY A 113 19.12 32.54 -22.12
N ILE A 114 17.98 32.57 -21.44
CA ILE A 114 17.87 32.89 -20.00
C ILE A 114 17.43 31.67 -19.19
N VAL A 115 16.32 31.01 -19.55
CA VAL A 115 15.73 29.93 -18.73
C VAL A 115 15.80 28.59 -19.48
N PRO A 116 16.40 27.51 -18.92
CA PRO A 116 16.37 26.19 -19.55
C PRO A 116 14.94 25.73 -19.84
N TYR A 117 14.64 25.26 -21.06
CA TYR A 117 13.27 24.82 -21.42
C TYR A 117 12.78 23.64 -20.57
N SER A 118 13.70 22.87 -19.99
CA SER A 118 13.41 21.74 -19.13
C SER A 118 12.73 22.16 -17.83
N LEU A 119 12.98 23.38 -17.34
CA LEU A 119 12.39 23.88 -16.10
C LEU A 119 10.86 24.04 -16.18
N PRO A 120 10.28 24.82 -17.11
CA PRO A 120 8.83 24.93 -17.19
C PRO A 120 8.15 23.60 -17.55
N LEU A 121 8.83 22.72 -18.29
CA LEU A 121 8.32 21.38 -18.59
C LEU A 121 8.27 20.48 -17.35
N SER A 122 9.28 20.53 -16.47
CA SER A 122 9.30 19.74 -15.24
C SER A 122 8.19 20.19 -14.27
N TRP A 123 7.97 21.50 -14.14
CA TRP A 123 6.86 22.07 -13.38
C TRP A 123 5.53 21.56 -13.89
N PHE A 124 5.35 21.51 -15.22
CA PHE A 124 4.15 20.96 -15.82
C PHE A 124 3.94 19.49 -15.48
N TYR A 125 4.86 18.61 -15.87
CA TYR A 125 4.56 17.17 -15.82
C TYR A 125 4.56 16.64 -14.39
N MET A 126 5.46 17.13 -13.53
CA MET A 126 5.45 16.76 -12.11
C MET A 126 4.30 17.42 -11.37
N GLY A 127 4.04 18.71 -11.59
CA GLY A 127 2.91 19.40 -10.96
C GLY A 127 1.57 18.77 -11.36
N PHE A 128 1.38 18.47 -12.64
CA PHE A 128 0.15 17.85 -13.13
C PHE A 128 -0.02 16.45 -12.53
N THR A 129 1.05 15.66 -12.51
CA THR A 129 1.04 14.33 -11.90
C THR A 129 0.70 14.39 -10.41
N SER A 130 1.35 15.26 -9.64
CA SER A 130 1.10 15.48 -8.22
C SER A 130 -0.35 15.87 -7.94
N TYR A 131 -0.93 16.75 -8.76
CA TYR A 131 -2.34 17.14 -8.64
C TYR A 131 -3.28 15.96 -8.88
N LEU A 132 -3.04 15.16 -9.92
CA LEU A 132 -3.86 14.00 -10.25
C LEU A 132 -3.83 12.91 -9.16
N LEU A 133 -2.64 12.64 -8.63
CA LEU A 133 -2.45 11.73 -7.49
C LEU A 133 -3.21 12.23 -6.26
N ALA A 134 -3.10 13.53 -5.94
CA ALA A 134 -3.77 14.16 -4.83
C ALA A 134 -5.31 14.13 -4.96
N SER A 135 -5.85 14.42 -6.14
CA SER A 135 -7.29 14.33 -6.39
C SER A 135 -7.80 12.90 -6.24
N LYS A 136 -7.07 11.91 -6.76
CA LYS A 136 -7.44 10.50 -6.58
C LYS A 136 -7.37 10.06 -5.12
N LEU A 137 -6.34 10.49 -4.38
CA LEU A 137 -6.20 10.17 -2.96
C LEU A 137 -7.34 10.79 -2.13
N THR A 138 -7.67 12.04 -2.42
CA THR A 138 -8.72 12.79 -1.72
C THR A 138 -10.10 12.14 -1.92
N ASP A 139 -10.41 11.78 -3.17
CA ASP A 139 -11.63 11.04 -3.53
C ASP A 139 -11.68 9.66 -2.84
N ARG A 140 -10.55 8.94 -2.81
CA ARG A 140 -10.45 7.64 -2.14
C ARG A 140 -10.66 7.70 -0.64
N LEU A 141 -10.06 8.69 0.02
CA LEU A 141 -10.20 8.92 1.45
C LEU A 141 -11.59 9.45 1.83
N GLY A 142 -12.41 9.82 0.85
CA GLY A 142 -13.74 10.38 1.08
C GLY A 142 -13.70 11.68 1.88
N LEU A 143 -12.64 12.48 1.71
CA LEU A 143 -12.46 13.71 2.46
C LEU A 143 -13.51 14.74 2.01
N GLU A 144 -14.15 15.37 2.99
CA GLU A 144 -14.97 16.55 2.76
C GLU A 144 -14.10 17.70 2.21
N ARG A 145 -14.67 18.60 1.39
CA ARG A 145 -13.93 19.69 0.71
C ARG A 145 -12.80 19.18 -0.21
N GLN A 146 -13.15 18.30 -1.15
CA GLN A 146 -12.19 17.64 -2.04
C GLN A 146 -11.22 18.59 -2.76
N THR A 147 -11.68 19.78 -3.17
CA THR A 147 -10.83 20.78 -3.82
C THR A 147 -9.68 21.23 -2.91
N LEU A 148 -9.98 21.54 -1.65
CA LEU A 148 -8.98 22.02 -0.68
C LEU A 148 -7.91 20.96 -0.46
N TRP A 149 -8.31 19.73 -0.18
CA TRP A 149 -7.37 18.64 0.08
C TRP A 149 -6.58 18.22 -1.16
N SER A 150 -7.16 18.31 -2.36
CA SER A 150 -6.40 18.09 -3.60
C SER A 150 -5.29 19.13 -3.79
N LEU A 151 -5.55 20.40 -3.45
CA LEU A 151 -4.54 21.46 -3.52
C LEU A 151 -3.43 21.26 -2.48
N VAL A 152 -3.81 20.97 -1.24
CA VAL A 152 -2.86 20.73 -0.14
C VAL A 152 -1.98 19.50 -0.43
N LEU A 153 -2.60 18.36 -0.78
CA LEU A 153 -1.87 17.12 -1.06
C LEU A 153 -1.06 17.22 -2.36
N GLY A 154 -1.56 17.91 -3.38
CA GLY A 154 -0.83 18.12 -4.63
C GLY A 154 0.41 18.99 -4.42
N THR A 155 0.29 20.03 -3.59
CA THR A 155 1.40 20.88 -3.14
C THR A 155 2.41 20.07 -2.34
N TYR A 156 1.93 19.24 -1.40
CA TYR A 156 2.77 18.33 -0.62
C TYR A 156 3.58 17.39 -1.52
N PHE A 157 2.94 16.67 -2.45
CA PHE A 157 3.64 15.75 -3.36
C PHE A 157 4.71 16.46 -4.16
N LEU A 158 4.38 17.60 -4.79
CA LEU A 158 5.34 18.36 -5.56
C LEU A 158 6.52 18.88 -4.71
N THR A 159 6.24 19.38 -3.51
CA THR A 159 7.25 19.94 -2.59
C THR A 159 8.22 18.86 -2.10
N VAL A 160 7.70 17.72 -1.63
CA VAL A 160 8.55 16.66 -1.05
C VAL A 160 9.41 16.01 -2.13
N TRP A 161 8.86 15.81 -3.34
CA TRP A 161 9.63 15.36 -4.49
C TRP A 161 10.79 16.32 -4.82
N ASP A 162 10.50 17.62 -4.90
CA ASP A 162 11.52 18.63 -5.23
C ASP A 162 12.58 18.77 -4.13
N LEU A 163 12.19 18.66 -2.85
CA LEU A 163 13.13 18.67 -1.73
C LEU A 163 14.13 17.51 -1.80
N ALA A 164 13.65 16.31 -2.14
CA ALA A 164 14.48 15.13 -2.30
C ALA A 164 15.47 15.25 -3.47
N LEU A 165 15.04 15.88 -4.57
CA LEU A 165 15.89 16.19 -5.72
C LEU A 165 16.96 17.24 -5.36
N ASN A 166 16.55 18.34 -4.73
CA ASN A 166 17.44 19.42 -4.35
C ASN A 166 18.52 18.99 -3.34
N ALA A 167 18.21 18.05 -2.45
CA ALA A 167 19.19 17.51 -1.50
C ALA A 167 20.42 16.92 -2.20
N VAL A 168 20.23 16.25 -3.34
CA VAL A 168 21.34 15.72 -4.16
C VAL A 168 22.05 16.85 -4.90
N LEU A 169 21.29 17.72 -5.56
CA LEU A 169 21.85 18.77 -6.43
C LEU A 169 22.71 19.78 -5.66
N VAL A 170 22.38 20.06 -4.40
CA VAL A 170 23.08 21.03 -3.55
C VAL A 170 24.24 20.39 -2.76
N SER A 171 24.30 19.06 -2.66
CA SER A 171 25.31 18.34 -1.86
C SER A 171 26.77 18.43 -2.36
N GLY A 172 27.08 19.28 -3.34
CA GLY A 172 28.44 19.54 -3.83
C GLY A 172 29.02 18.49 -4.77
N HIS A 173 28.40 17.30 -4.92
CA HIS A 173 28.89 16.22 -5.78
C HIS A 173 28.75 16.50 -7.29
N PHE A 174 27.99 17.53 -7.66
CA PHE A 174 27.74 17.95 -9.05
C PHE A 174 28.21 19.40 -9.33
N SER A 175 28.96 20.01 -8.41
CA SER A 175 29.34 21.42 -8.49
C SER A 175 30.54 21.64 -9.41
N SER A 176 30.36 22.56 -10.38
CA SER A 176 31.42 23.15 -11.20
C SER A 176 32.42 23.96 -10.34
N PRO A 177 33.69 24.13 -10.75
CA PRO A 177 34.78 24.71 -9.93
C PRO A 177 34.64 26.19 -9.52
N THR A 178 33.53 26.86 -9.82
CA THR A 178 33.42 28.33 -9.70
C THR A 178 33.06 28.85 -8.30
N GLY A 179 33.02 28.01 -7.26
CA GLY A 179 33.14 28.46 -5.86
C GLY A 179 32.11 29.48 -5.35
N LEU A 180 30.96 29.65 -6.02
CA LEU A 180 29.95 30.67 -5.69
C LEU A 180 28.91 30.22 -4.65
N LEU A 181 29.06 29.02 -4.08
CA LEU A 181 28.07 28.37 -3.19
C LEU A 181 28.54 28.23 -1.72
N ASN A 182 29.63 28.88 -1.31
CA ASN A 182 30.19 28.78 0.04
C ASN A 182 29.42 29.53 1.15
N GLY A 183 28.13 29.85 0.94
CA GLY A 183 27.42 30.82 1.79
C GLY A 183 25.97 30.51 2.10
N TYR A 184 25.53 29.24 2.22
CA TYR A 184 24.15 28.95 2.65
C TYR A 184 24.07 27.73 3.58
N SER A 185 24.24 27.96 4.87
CA SER A 185 24.00 26.96 5.91
C SER A 185 22.54 26.99 6.40
N SER A 186 21.74 26.02 5.98
CA SER A 186 20.67 25.43 6.80
C SER A 186 20.38 24.01 6.31
N ALA A 187 19.76 23.18 7.17
CA ALA A 187 19.58 21.74 6.96
C ALA A 187 19.26 21.38 5.49
N TYR A 188 20.18 20.64 4.85
CA TYR A 188 20.11 20.20 3.45
C TYR A 188 20.30 21.28 2.36
N GLY A 189 20.85 22.45 2.70
CA GLY A 189 21.33 23.45 1.74
C GLY A 189 20.27 24.43 1.20
N LEU A 190 19.05 24.45 1.78
CA LEU A 190 18.00 25.40 1.43
C LEU A 190 17.62 26.25 2.66
N PRO A 191 17.73 27.60 2.59
CA PRO A 191 17.17 28.51 3.59
C PRO A 191 15.69 28.20 3.82
N VAL A 192 15.23 28.13 5.07
CA VAL A 192 13.83 27.85 5.42
C VAL A 192 12.86 28.81 4.71
N GLY A 193 13.27 30.06 4.49
CA GLY A 193 12.51 31.04 3.71
C GLY A 193 12.29 30.66 2.24
N ASN A 194 13.28 30.03 1.59
CA ASN A 194 13.18 29.60 0.21
C ASN A 194 12.21 28.42 0.07
N LEU A 195 12.18 27.52 1.05
CA LEU A 195 11.22 26.41 1.08
C LEU A 195 9.77 26.93 1.23
N PHE A 196 9.54 27.93 2.08
CA PHE A 196 8.22 28.54 2.23
C PHE A 196 7.73 29.17 0.92
N LEU A 197 8.58 29.98 0.28
CA LEU A 197 8.28 30.60 -1.02
C LEU A 197 8.02 29.55 -2.11
N TRP A 198 8.78 28.45 -2.10
CA TRP A 198 8.56 27.33 -3.00
C TRP A 198 7.19 26.65 -2.80
N ILE A 199 6.80 26.39 -1.55
CA ILE A 199 5.47 25.86 -1.21
C ILE A 199 4.38 26.83 -1.71
N CYS A 200 4.57 28.13 -1.52
CA CYS A 200 3.65 29.15 -2.03
C CYS A 200 3.53 29.11 -3.56
N ASN A 201 4.65 28.96 -4.28
CA ASN A 201 4.64 28.85 -5.74
C ASN A 201 3.96 27.57 -6.24
N CYS A 202 4.23 26.44 -5.59
CA CYS A 202 3.54 25.18 -5.85
C CYS A 202 2.03 25.34 -5.63
N LEU A 203 1.62 25.93 -4.52
CA LEU A 203 0.22 26.17 -4.20
C LEU A 203 -0.43 27.14 -5.21
N LEU A 204 0.26 28.22 -5.58
CA LEU A 204 -0.19 29.20 -6.57
C LEU A 204 -0.47 28.53 -7.92
N LEU A 205 0.48 27.71 -8.41
CA LEU A 205 0.32 26.93 -9.63
C LEU A 205 -0.97 26.08 -9.59
N MET A 206 -1.17 25.36 -8.49
CA MET A 206 -2.32 24.47 -8.33
C MET A 206 -3.63 25.25 -8.22
N ILE A 207 -3.65 26.38 -7.48
CA ILE A 207 -4.81 27.25 -7.33
C ILE A 207 -5.20 27.88 -8.66
N VAL A 208 -4.26 28.50 -9.38
CA VAL A 208 -4.54 29.16 -10.66
C VAL A 208 -5.09 28.15 -11.66
N SER A 209 -4.44 26.98 -11.78
CA SER A 209 -4.90 25.91 -12.67
C SER A 209 -6.31 25.46 -12.30
N ARG A 210 -6.55 25.17 -11.01
CA ARG A 210 -7.85 24.67 -10.54
C ARG A 210 -8.96 25.72 -10.66
N TRP A 211 -8.66 26.98 -10.41
CA TRP A 211 -9.60 28.09 -10.55
C TRP A 211 -10.05 28.24 -12.02
N LEU A 212 -9.09 28.22 -12.96
CA LEU A 212 -9.37 28.29 -14.40
C LEU A 212 -10.13 27.06 -14.93
N TRP A 213 -10.03 25.90 -14.29
CA TRP A 213 -10.80 24.71 -14.67
C TRP A 213 -12.32 24.86 -14.46
N ARG A 214 -12.76 25.73 -13.53
CA ARG A 214 -14.18 26.03 -13.21
C ARG A 214 -15.06 24.83 -12.81
N SER A 215 -14.50 23.62 -12.73
CA SER A 215 -15.24 22.38 -12.49
C SER A 215 -14.33 21.35 -11.80
N ASN A 216 -14.92 20.41 -11.06
CA ASN A 216 -14.18 19.35 -10.38
C ASN A 216 -13.68 18.30 -11.39
N LEU A 217 -12.52 17.72 -11.10
CA LEU A 217 -12.02 16.55 -11.80
C LEU A 217 -12.82 15.32 -11.35
N ASP A 218 -13.32 14.54 -12.31
CA ASP A 218 -13.90 13.23 -11.99
C ASP A 218 -12.76 12.22 -11.77
N ALA A 219 -12.34 12.10 -10.52
CA ALA A 219 -11.25 11.23 -10.14
C ALA A 219 -11.61 9.74 -10.20
N HIS A 220 -12.89 9.36 -10.25
CA HIS A 220 -13.30 7.96 -10.22
C HIS A 220 -12.85 7.19 -11.47
N HIS A 221 -13.00 7.79 -12.66
CA HIS A 221 -12.67 7.16 -13.94
C HIS A 221 -11.23 7.39 -14.42
N LEU A 222 -10.42 8.11 -13.63
CA LEU A 222 -9.04 8.41 -14.01
C LEU A 222 -8.17 7.15 -14.03
N ALA A 223 -7.51 6.90 -15.16
CA ALA A 223 -6.50 5.85 -15.32
C ALA A 223 -5.21 6.20 -14.57
N ILE A 224 -5.24 6.08 -13.24
CA ILE A 224 -4.21 6.58 -12.33
C ILE A 224 -2.85 5.89 -12.45
N TRP A 225 -2.80 4.71 -13.08
CA TRP A 225 -1.58 3.92 -13.20
C TRP A 225 -0.44 4.69 -13.87
N LEU A 226 -0.74 5.55 -14.85
CA LEU A 226 0.29 6.30 -15.59
C LEU A 226 0.82 7.50 -14.79
N PRO A 227 -0.02 8.41 -14.25
CA PRO A 227 0.46 9.42 -13.31
C PRO A 227 1.29 8.81 -12.17
N PHE A 228 0.81 7.71 -11.57
CA PHE A 228 1.57 6.98 -10.56
C PHE A 228 2.92 6.50 -11.10
N ALA A 229 2.95 5.80 -12.23
CA ALA A 229 4.20 5.27 -12.80
C ALA A 229 5.20 6.38 -13.15
N VAL A 230 4.75 7.54 -13.66
CA VAL A 230 5.60 8.71 -13.93
C VAL A 230 6.17 9.25 -12.62
N TYR A 231 5.34 9.45 -11.61
CA TYR A 231 5.79 9.95 -10.32
C TYR A 231 6.78 8.99 -9.64
N THR A 232 6.42 7.71 -9.54
CA THR A 232 7.27 6.65 -8.97
C THR A 232 8.61 6.56 -9.70
N ALA A 233 8.62 6.63 -11.04
CA ALA A 233 9.86 6.56 -11.81
C ALA A 233 10.80 7.74 -11.52
N ASN A 234 10.26 8.96 -11.41
CA ASN A 234 11.05 10.14 -11.05
C ASN A 234 11.53 10.07 -9.59
N THR A 235 10.71 9.57 -8.67
CA THR A 235 11.11 9.31 -7.28
C THR A 235 12.22 8.26 -7.20
N GLY A 236 12.10 7.16 -7.94
CA GLY A 236 13.12 6.12 -8.01
C GLY A 236 14.45 6.62 -8.57
N PHE A 237 14.40 7.49 -9.58
CA PHE A 237 15.58 8.20 -10.09
C PHE A 237 16.26 9.05 -9.01
N ILE A 238 15.50 9.84 -8.24
CA ILE A 238 16.02 10.64 -7.12
C ILE A 238 16.61 9.75 -6.02
N MET A 239 15.94 8.65 -5.69
CA MET A 239 16.44 7.70 -4.70
C MET A 239 17.76 7.06 -5.14
N ALA A 240 17.88 6.69 -6.43
CA ALA A 240 19.11 6.16 -6.99
C ALA A 240 20.25 7.18 -6.96
N LEU A 241 19.95 8.46 -7.25
CA LEU A 241 20.92 9.54 -7.11
C LEU A 241 21.37 9.73 -5.67
N ASN A 242 20.44 9.82 -4.72
CA ASN A 242 20.76 9.95 -3.29
C ASN A 242 21.60 8.78 -2.79
N LEU A 243 21.27 7.55 -3.20
CA LEU A 243 22.03 6.36 -2.85
C LEU A 243 23.44 6.40 -3.47
N GLY A 244 23.55 6.78 -4.75
CA GLY A 244 24.84 6.91 -5.45
C GLY A 244 25.73 8.00 -4.88
N SER A 245 25.15 9.07 -4.32
CA SER A 245 25.87 10.14 -3.62
C SER A 245 26.03 9.91 -2.11
N GLY A 246 25.65 8.74 -1.58
CA GLY A 246 25.80 8.39 -0.16
C GLY A 246 24.88 9.15 0.81
N LEU A 247 23.83 9.80 0.31
CA LEU A 247 22.89 10.61 1.10
C LEU A 247 21.76 9.74 1.67
N TRP A 248 22.01 9.11 2.82
CA TRP A 248 21.05 8.21 3.48
C TRP A 248 19.83 8.93 4.08
N SER A 249 20.00 10.13 4.65
CA SER A 249 18.88 10.84 5.30
C SER A 249 17.80 11.28 4.30
N PRO A 250 18.13 11.93 3.16
CA PRO A 250 17.12 12.24 2.13
C PRO A 250 16.54 10.99 1.48
N LEU A 251 17.32 9.91 1.33
CA LEU A 251 16.83 8.63 0.84
C LEU A 251 15.72 8.06 1.74
N LEU A 252 15.95 8.02 3.05
CA LEU A 252 14.96 7.55 4.04
C LEU A 252 13.73 8.48 4.09
N LEU A 253 13.95 9.80 4.05
CA LEU A 253 12.86 10.77 4.00
C LEU A 253 11.99 10.56 2.76
N THR A 254 12.60 10.34 1.60
CA THR A 254 11.89 10.04 0.34
C THR A 254 11.11 8.74 0.45
N ALA A 255 11.72 7.68 0.99
CA ALA A 255 11.05 6.40 1.17
C ALA A 255 9.79 6.51 2.06
N VAL A 256 9.84 7.31 3.12
CA VAL A 256 8.70 7.49 4.04
C VAL A 256 7.68 8.49 3.50
N PHE A 257 8.11 9.70 3.15
CA PHE A 257 7.21 10.81 2.85
C PHE A 257 6.70 10.82 1.41
N VAL A 258 7.36 10.10 0.49
CA VAL A 258 6.93 10.00 -0.90
C VAL A 258 6.26 8.66 -1.17
N LEU A 259 6.94 7.53 -0.94
CA LEU A 259 6.40 6.22 -1.32
C LEU A 259 5.18 5.81 -0.49
N VAL A 260 5.11 6.15 0.81
CA VAL A 260 3.95 5.78 1.63
C VAL A 260 2.69 6.51 1.16
N PRO A 261 2.63 7.85 1.05
CA PRO A 261 1.42 8.52 0.60
C PRO A 261 1.08 8.22 -0.88
N GLU A 262 2.09 8.02 -1.72
CA GLU A 262 1.91 7.64 -3.13
C GLU A 262 1.28 6.25 -3.27
N SER A 263 1.73 5.27 -2.48
CA SER A 263 1.19 3.90 -2.53
C SER A 263 -0.32 3.84 -2.18
N LEU A 264 -0.81 4.72 -1.30
CA LEU A 264 -2.25 4.91 -0.99
C LEU A 264 -3.09 5.25 -2.23
N VAL A 265 -2.49 5.85 -3.25
CA VAL A 265 -3.16 6.23 -4.50
C VAL A 265 -3.48 5.04 -5.40
N VAL A 266 -2.72 3.93 -5.29
CA VAL A 266 -2.93 2.71 -6.10
C VAL A 266 -3.57 1.59 -5.30
N PHE A 267 -3.52 1.63 -3.96
CA PHE A 267 -4.13 0.59 -3.10
C PHE A 267 -5.62 0.39 -3.37
N PRO A 268 -6.06 -0.81 -3.77
CA PRO A 268 -7.44 -1.00 -4.21
C PRO A 268 -8.42 -0.69 -3.08
N ARG A 269 -9.30 0.31 -3.29
CA ARG A 269 -10.58 0.35 -2.57
C ARG A 269 -11.34 -0.88 -3.03
N GLU A 270 -11.96 -1.59 -2.10
CA GLU A 270 -12.78 -2.77 -2.39
C GLU A 270 -13.95 -2.35 -3.32
N GLU A 271 -13.71 -2.40 -4.64
CA GLU A 271 -14.75 -2.21 -5.63
C GLU A 271 -15.80 -3.30 -5.44
N ALA A 272 -17.07 -2.91 -5.41
CA ALA A 272 -18.21 -3.76 -5.12
C ALA A 272 -18.51 -4.82 -6.20
N HIS A 273 -17.63 -4.98 -7.20
CA HIS A 273 -17.81 -5.94 -8.29
C HIS A 273 -16.66 -6.96 -8.34
N PRO A 274 -16.98 -8.27 -8.33
CA PRO A 274 -15.99 -9.32 -8.44
C PRO A 274 -15.48 -9.37 -9.89
N ARG A 275 -14.48 -8.57 -10.23
CA ARG A 275 -13.65 -8.83 -11.40
C ARG A 275 -12.66 -9.94 -11.07
N PRO A 276 -12.30 -10.81 -12.05
CA PRO A 276 -11.27 -11.83 -11.86
C PRO A 276 -10.00 -11.18 -11.29
N GLN A 277 -9.41 -11.82 -10.28
CA GLN A 277 -8.25 -11.30 -9.56
C GLN A 277 -7.12 -11.01 -10.58
N HIS A 278 -6.78 -9.73 -10.75
CA HIS A 278 -5.64 -9.36 -11.60
C HIS A 278 -4.36 -10.04 -11.07
N PRO A 279 -3.48 -10.57 -11.95
CA PRO A 279 -2.27 -11.29 -11.55
C PRO A 279 -1.41 -10.54 -10.53
N GLY A 280 -1.30 -9.22 -10.67
CA GLY A 280 -0.53 -8.36 -9.75
C GLY A 280 -1.11 -8.31 -8.33
N ARG A 281 -2.44 -8.38 -8.17
CA ARG A 281 -3.09 -8.39 -6.85
C ARG A 281 -2.80 -9.69 -6.10
N ARG A 282 -2.87 -10.82 -6.82
CA ARG A 282 -2.53 -12.13 -6.26
C ARG A 282 -1.07 -12.17 -5.82
N ALA A 283 -0.16 -11.63 -6.63
CA ALA A 283 1.26 -11.54 -6.30
C ALA A 283 1.52 -10.66 -5.06
N LEU A 284 0.93 -9.46 -4.98
CA LEU A 284 1.07 -8.57 -3.82
C LEU A 284 0.59 -9.24 -2.53
N SER A 285 -0.57 -9.90 -2.60
CA SER A 285 -1.15 -10.53 -1.44
C SER A 285 -0.42 -11.80 -1.02
N GLN A 286 0.11 -12.58 -1.97
CA GLN A 286 1.03 -13.67 -1.72
C GLN A 286 2.28 -13.19 -0.98
N SER A 287 2.91 -12.12 -1.48
CA SER A 287 4.11 -11.53 -0.86
C SER A 287 3.83 -11.03 0.55
N THR A 288 2.72 -10.33 0.76
CA THR A 288 2.32 -9.84 2.09
C THR A 288 2.08 -11.00 3.05
N TRP A 289 1.39 -12.05 2.61
CA TRP A 289 1.15 -13.25 3.42
C TRP A 289 2.46 -13.96 3.80
N LEU A 290 3.41 -14.09 2.86
CA LEU A 290 4.74 -14.65 3.14
C LEU A 290 5.48 -13.82 4.19
N LEU A 291 5.40 -12.49 4.09
CA LEU A 291 6.01 -11.56 5.03
C LEU A 291 5.41 -11.70 6.44
N MET A 292 4.07 -11.77 6.53
CA MET A 292 3.37 -12.04 7.79
C MET A 292 3.74 -13.39 8.39
N ARG A 293 3.80 -14.44 7.57
CA ARG A 293 4.19 -15.80 8.02
C ARG A 293 5.61 -15.82 8.58
N SER A 294 6.55 -15.15 7.90
CA SER A 294 7.94 -15.02 8.33
C SER A 294 8.05 -14.19 9.61
N GLY A 295 7.36 -13.05 9.69
CA GLY A 295 7.29 -12.23 10.90
C GLY A 295 6.69 -12.98 12.09
N ALA A 296 5.64 -13.77 11.85
CA ALA A 296 5.02 -14.60 12.87
C ALA A 296 5.99 -15.64 13.46
N ARG A 297 6.92 -16.18 12.66
CA ARG A 297 7.98 -17.07 13.17
C ARG A 297 8.98 -16.32 14.06
N ALA A 298 9.35 -15.10 13.70
CA ALA A 298 10.29 -14.27 14.46
C ALA A 298 9.74 -13.81 15.82
N ILE A 299 8.45 -13.45 15.89
CA ILE A 299 7.78 -13.03 17.13
C ILE A 299 7.65 -14.19 18.16
N SER A 300 7.92 -15.44 17.73
CA SER A 300 7.48 -16.65 18.44
C SER A 300 8.21 -17.03 19.72
N HIS A 301 9.38 -16.46 20.00
CA HIS A 301 10.14 -16.88 21.18
C HIS A 301 9.59 -16.33 22.50
N TRP A 302 8.81 -15.24 22.48
CA TRP A 302 8.56 -14.46 23.70
C TRP A 302 7.14 -14.57 24.29
N ALA A 303 6.13 -15.02 23.53
CA ALA A 303 4.72 -14.95 23.98
C ALA A 303 3.90 -16.26 23.83
N VAL A 304 4.11 -17.04 22.77
CA VAL A 304 3.24 -18.21 22.47
C VAL A 304 4.03 -19.41 21.94
N ARG A 305 3.85 -20.59 22.56
CA ARG A 305 4.34 -21.88 22.05
C ARG A 305 3.20 -22.62 21.35
N ILE A 306 3.40 -23.00 20.08
CA ILE A 306 2.38 -23.67 19.28
C ILE A 306 2.79 -25.13 19.05
N ARG A 307 1.86 -26.05 19.28
CA ARG A 307 1.90 -27.44 18.84
C ARG A 307 0.77 -27.67 17.85
N VAL A 308 1.04 -28.39 16.77
CA VAL A 308 0.06 -28.67 15.72
C VAL A 308 -0.11 -30.18 15.59
N GLU A 309 -1.35 -30.64 15.55
CA GLU A 309 -1.73 -32.05 15.39
C GLU A 309 -2.79 -32.17 14.29
N GLY A 310 -2.77 -33.26 13.53
CA GLY A 310 -3.75 -33.49 12.46
C GLY A 310 -3.53 -32.64 11.20
N LEU A 311 -2.37 -31.99 11.01
CA LEU A 311 -2.14 -31.12 9.86
C LEU A 311 -2.30 -31.83 8.51
N GLU A 312 -2.04 -33.13 8.48
CA GLU A 312 -2.26 -34.03 7.34
C GLU A 312 -3.73 -34.10 6.89
N GLN A 313 -4.68 -33.78 7.77
CA GLN A 313 -6.11 -33.71 7.46
C GLN A 313 -6.46 -32.46 6.65
N VAL A 314 -5.60 -31.43 6.64
CA VAL A 314 -5.81 -30.22 5.83
C VAL A 314 -5.37 -30.52 4.39
N PRO A 315 -6.29 -30.47 3.39
CA PRO A 315 -5.93 -30.75 2.00
C PRO A 315 -4.80 -29.85 1.50
N ARG A 316 -3.84 -30.43 0.77
CA ARG A 316 -2.70 -29.68 0.19
C ARG A 316 -3.10 -28.74 -0.95
N LYS A 317 -4.18 -29.06 -1.66
CA LYS A 317 -4.73 -28.30 -2.79
C LYS A 317 -6.25 -28.28 -2.71
N GLY A 318 -6.88 -27.38 -3.47
CA GLY A 318 -8.33 -27.26 -3.55
C GLY A 318 -8.93 -26.39 -2.44
N PRO A 319 -10.22 -26.04 -2.57
CA PRO A 319 -10.95 -25.20 -1.63
C PRO A 319 -11.03 -25.81 -0.24
N VAL A 320 -10.70 -25.01 0.77
CA VAL A 320 -10.81 -25.45 2.17
C VAL A 320 -11.46 -24.35 3.00
N VAL A 321 -12.44 -24.71 3.82
CA VAL A 321 -12.95 -23.88 4.91
C VAL A 321 -12.45 -24.48 6.22
N ILE A 322 -11.63 -23.73 6.96
CA ILE A 322 -11.27 -24.06 8.35
C ILE A 322 -12.33 -23.46 9.25
N ALA A 323 -13.14 -24.31 9.89
CA ALA A 323 -14.11 -23.90 10.89
C ALA A 323 -13.47 -24.09 12.28
N ALA A 324 -13.10 -23.00 12.94
CA ALA A 324 -12.32 -23.04 14.17
C ALA A 324 -13.09 -22.52 15.38
N ARG A 325 -12.74 -23.04 16.57
CA ARG A 325 -13.09 -22.41 17.85
C ARG A 325 -12.52 -21.00 17.90
N HIS A 326 -13.22 -20.06 18.52
CA HIS A 326 -12.69 -18.73 18.81
C HIS A 326 -12.43 -18.53 20.30
N PHE A 327 -11.17 -18.59 20.71
CA PHE A 327 -10.74 -18.43 22.11
C PHE A 327 -10.06 -17.08 22.35
N HIS A 328 -9.13 -16.65 21.52
CA HIS A 328 -8.38 -15.40 21.71
C HIS A 328 -8.39 -14.54 20.45
N TYR A 329 -8.74 -13.25 20.58
CA TYR A 329 -8.89 -12.33 19.44
C TYR A 329 -7.65 -12.28 18.51
N PHE A 330 -6.44 -12.23 19.08
CA PHE A 330 -5.18 -12.19 18.33
C PHE A 330 -4.53 -13.57 18.11
N TYR A 331 -4.36 -14.38 19.16
CA TYR A 331 -3.53 -15.58 19.09
C TYR A 331 -4.14 -16.73 18.27
N ASP A 332 -5.46 -16.77 18.08
CA ASP A 332 -6.10 -17.81 17.24
C ASP A 332 -5.64 -17.67 15.78
N GLY A 333 -5.76 -16.45 15.24
CA GLY A 333 -5.32 -16.14 13.87
C GLY A 333 -3.81 -16.35 13.71
N TYR A 334 -3.02 -15.97 14.71
CA TYR A 334 -1.58 -16.21 14.73
C TYR A 334 -1.24 -17.72 14.71
N ALA A 335 -1.95 -18.53 15.50
CA ALA A 335 -1.72 -19.96 15.59
C ALA A 335 -2.03 -20.67 14.26
N LEU A 336 -3.17 -20.35 13.64
CA LEU A 336 -3.56 -20.87 12.34
C LEU A 336 -2.62 -20.42 11.22
N LEU A 337 -2.18 -19.16 11.24
CA LEU A 337 -1.20 -18.63 10.27
C LEU A 337 0.13 -19.38 10.31
N ARG A 338 0.57 -19.80 11.50
CA ARG A 338 1.80 -20.60 11.67
C ARG A 338 1.59 -22.07 11.34
N ALA A 339 0.44 -22.64 11.65
CA ALA A 339 0.14 -24.05 11.47
C ALA A 339 -0.05 -24.42 9.99
N ILE A 340 -0.84 -23.65 9.24
CA ILE A 340 -1.29 -24.03 7.90
C ILE A 340 -0.28 -23.57 6.85
N PRO A 341 0.35 -24.46 6.05
CA PRO A 341 1.34 -24.11 5.03
C PRO A 341 0.74 -23.61 3.71
N ARG A 342 -0.42 -22.92 3.78
CA ARG A 342 -1.15 -22.39 2.62
C ARG A 342 -1.56 -20.95 2.89
N ARG A 343 -1.73 -20.18 1.82
CA ARG A 343 -2.30 -18.83 1.90
C ARG A 343 -3.69 -18.91 2.52
N LEU A 344 -3.92 -18.10 3.55
CA LEU A 344 -5.14 -18.10 4.35
C LEU A 344 -5.81 -16.74 4.34
N HIS A 345 -7.12 -16.80 4.16
CA HIS A 345 -8.02 -15.66 4.17
C HIS A 345 -8.92 -15.77 5.40
N THR A 346 -8.85 -14.81 6.30
CA THR A 346 -9.64 -14.85 7.54
C THR A 346 -10.83 -13.90 7.41
N VAL A 347 -11.99 -14.31 7.93
CA VAL A 347 -13.13 -13.41 8.13
C VAL A 347 -12.92 -12.62 9.42
N VAL A 348 -12.87 -11.29 9.32
CA VAL A 348 -12.58 -10.37 10.41
C VAL A 348 -13.78 -9.47 10.68
N ALA A 349 -14.24 -9.45 11.92
CA ALA A 349 -15.30 -8.56 12.37
C ALA A 349 -14.72 -7.20 12.80
N LEU A 350 -15.23 -6.10 12.22
CA LEU A 350 -14.76 -4.73 12.48
C LEU A 350 -15.84 -3.80 13.08
N ASP A 351 -17.00 -4.36 13.46
CA ASP A 351 -18.13 -3.59 14.00
C ASP A 351 -17.87 -2.87 15.33
N TRP A 352 -16.79 -3.23 16.04
CA TRP A 352 -16.34 -2.57 17.28
C TRP A 352 -15.55 -1.27 17.04
N LEU A 353 -15.17 -0.95 15.80
CA LEU A 353 -14.34 0.23 15.51
C LEU A 353 -15.11 1.54 15.68
N ARG A 354 -14.50 2.45 16.45
CA ARG A 354 -15.00 3.83 16.67
C ARG A 354 -14.36 4.87 15.75
N SER A 355 -13.05 4.74 15.50
CA SER A 355 -12.31 5.73 14.69
C SER A 355 -12.38 5.44 13.18
N LYS A 356 -12.77 6.45 12.39
CA LYS A 356 -12.72 6.40 10.92
C LYS A 356 -11.29 6.21 10.38
N ARG A 357 -10.28 6.76 11.06
CA ARG A 357 -8.86 6.59 10.70
C ARG A 357 -8.39 5.16 10.96
N LEU A 358 -8.79 4.60 12.10
CA LEU A 358 -8.45 3.21 12.44
C LEU A 358 -9.18 2.21 11.52
N ARG A 359 -10.44 2.49 11.16
CA ARG A 359 -11.16 1.79 10.10
C ARG A 359 -10.35 1.73 8.81
N PHE A 360 -9.89 2.88 8.31
CA PHE A 360 -9.09 2.93 7.10
C PHE A 360 -7.83 2.07 7.20
N ALA A 361 -7.08 2.19 8.31
CA ALA A 361 -5.84 1.43 8.51
C ALA A 361 -6.06 -0.10 8.58
N ILE A 362 -7.10 -0.54 9.28
CA ILE A 362 -7.39 -1.98 9.44
C ILE A 362 -8.00 -2.57 8.16
N GLU A 363 -8.91 -1.85 7.49
CA GLU A 363 -9.43 -2.27 6.19
C GLU A 363 -8.32 -2.35 5.15
N LEU A 364 -7.38 -1.39 5.16
CA LEU A 364 -6.18 -1.45 4.34
C LEU A 364 -5.37 -2.71 4.64
N GLY A 365 -5.06 -2.98 5.92
CA GLY A 365 -4.36 -4.20 6.32
C GLY A 365 -5.05 -5.47 5.85
N CYS A 366 -6.37 -5.58 6.03
CA CYS A 366 -7.16 -6.73 5.56
C CYS A 366 -7.13 -6.86 4.03
N SER A 367 -7.19 -5.76 3.30
CA SER A 367 -7.18 -5.76 1.82
C SER A 367 -5.86 -6.29 1.25
N LEU A 368 -4.72 -6.02 1.90
CA LEU A 368 -3.39 -6.47 1.46
C LEU A 368 -3.28 -7.99 1.45
N VAL A 369 -3.94 -8.66 2.39
CA VAL A 369 -3.89 -10.12 2.56
C VAL A 369 -5.16 -10.81 2.04
N ASP A 370 -6.03 -10.04 1.37
CA ASP A 370 -7.35 -10.46 0.94
C ASP A 370 -8.16 -11.13 2.07
N TRP A 371 -8.05 -10.59 3.29
CA TRP A 371 -8.95 -10.91 4.40
C TRP A 371 -10.29 -10.24 4.19
N LEU A 372 -11.33 -10.85 4.76
CA LEU A 372 -12.71 -10.51 4.47
C LEU A 372 -13.33 -9.78 5.66
N VAL A 373 -13.79 -8.56 5.45
CA VAL A 373 -14.42 -7.76 6.49
C VAL A 373 -15.90 -8.09 6.60
N VAL A 374 -16.38 -8.35 7.81
CA VAL A 374 -17.81 -8.50 8.11
C VAL A 374 -18.23 -7.56 9.24
N LEU A 375 -19.48 -7.11 9.20
CA LEU A 375 -20.10 -6.33 10.26
C LEU A 375 -21.24 -7.15 10.87
N ARG A 376 -21.17 -7.41 12.18
CA ARG A 376 -22.19 -8.18 12.91
C ARG A 376 -23.43 -7.32 13.12
N SER A 377 -24.57 -7.73 12.57
CA SER A 377 -25.80 -6.92 12.54
C SER A 377 -26.39 -6.62 13.91
N GLU A 378 -26.24 -7.55 14.86
CA GLU A 378 -26.76 -7.46 16.23
C GLU A 378 -26.14 -6.28 17.00
N GLN A 379 -24.85 -6.00 16.76
CA GLN A 379 -24.13 -4.86 17.36
C GLN A 379 -24.70 -3.51 16.92
N PHE A 380 -25.45 -3.46 15.83
CA PHE A 380 -26.16 -2.26 15.36
C PHE A 380 -27.63 -2.20 15.77
N ARG A 381 -28.18 -3.29 16.34
CA ARG A 381 -29.57 -3.35 16.83
C ARG A 381 -29.65 -3.09 18.35
N GLU A 382 -28.69 -3.59 19.13
CA GLU A 382 -28.73 -3.56 20.61
C GLU A 382 -28.29 -2.22 21.23
N GLN A 383 -27.54 -1.38 20.50
CA GLN A 383 -27.02 -0.10 21.01
C GLN A 383 -27.64 1.07 20.24
N GLN A 384 -28.90 1.35 20.53
CA GLN A 384 -29.70 2.36 19.86
C GLN A 384 -30.12 3.46 20.85
N ALA A 385 -29.16 4.25 21.36
CA ALA A 385 -29.48 5.55 22.00
C ALA A 385 -28.32 6.52 22.26
N SER A 386 -27.07 6.09 22.56
CA SER A 386 -26.11 7.01 23.21
C SER A 386 -24.71 7.16 22.62
N ASP A 387 -24.28 6.37 21.62
CA ASP A 387 -22.88 6.43 21.14
C ASP A 387 -22.79 6.93 19.69
N THR A 388 -22.56 8.23 19.53
CA THR A 388 -22.39 8.93 18.23
C THR A 388 -21.04 8.66 17.56
N SER A 389 -20.16 7.86 18.17
CA SER A 389 -18.74 7.74 17.76
C SER A 389 -18.37 6.47 16.98
N ARG A 390 -19.27 5.89 16.16
CA ARG A 390 -18.98 4.67 15.39
C ARG A 390 -18.29 4.94 14.04
N ALA A 391 -17.38 4.05 13.64
CA ALA A 391 -16.71 4.13 12.34
C ALA A 391 -17.59 3.62 11.18
N TYR A 392 -18.62 2.82 11.47
CA TYR A 392 -19.52 2.19 10.50
C TYR A 392 -20.98 2.58 10.73
N SER A 393 -21.76 2.67 9.66
CA SER A 393 -23.20 2.93 9.70
C SER A 393 -24.03 1.65 9.54
N PRO A 394 -25.25 1.56 10.12
CA PRO A 394 -26.13 0.39 9.97
C PRO A 394 -26.47 0.04 8.51
N ARG A 395 -26.50 1.05 7.62
CA ARG A 395 -26.77 0.87 6.19
C ARG A 395 -25.67 0.08 5.47
N GLU A 396 -24.44 0.12 6.01
CA GLU A 396 -23.29 -0.56 5.43
C GLU A 396 -23.26 -2.06 5.73
N VAL A 397 -23.92 -2.53 6.79
CA VAL A 397 -23.90 -3.93 7.23
C VAL A 397 -24.25 -4.90 6.10
N ARG A 398 -25.35 -4.64 5.38
CA ARG A 398 -25.78 -5.48 4.25
C ARG A 398 -24.78 -5.46 3.10
N ARG A 399 -24.13 -4.33 2.87
CA ARG A 399 -23.11 -4.17 1.81
C ARG A 399 -21.87 -5.01 2.12
N TYR A 400 -21.33 -4.89 3.33
CA TYR A 400 -20.16 -5.67 3.77
C TYR A 400 -20.45 -7.16 3.78
N LEU A 401 -21.64 -7.58 4.24
CA LEU A 401 -22.03 -8.99 4.21
C LEU A 401 -22.07 -9.56 2.79
N ARG A 402 -22.66 -8.83 1.83
CA ARG A 402 -22.70 -9.23 0.42
C ARG A 402 -21.30 -9.28 -0.20
N GLN A 403 -20.46 -8.29 0.08
CA GLN A 403 -19.08 -8.25 -0.41
C GLN A 403 -18.27 -9.43 0.15
N MET A 404 -18.33 -9.66 1.46
CA MET A 404 -17.68 -10.79 2.13
C MET A 404 -18.11 -12.11 1.50
N ALA A 405 -19.41 -12.36 1.36
CA ALA A 405 -19.91 -13.62 0.80
C ALA A 405 -19.47 -13.83 -0.66
N THR A 406 -19.55 -12.78 -1.48
CA THR A 406 -19.14 -12.84 -2.89
C THR A 406 -17.64 -13.14 -3.02
N ARG A 407 -16.81 -12.47 -2.21
CA ARG A 407 -15.35 -12.68 -2.21
C ARG A 407 -14.97 -14.04 -1.64
N ALA A 408 -15.62 -14.50 -0.57
CA ALA A 408 -15.43 -15.84 -0.02
C ALA A 408 -15.69 -16.93 -1.06
N VAL A 409 -16.82 -16.84 -1.77
CA VAL A 409 -17.16 -17.77 -2.87
C VAL A 409 -16.10 -17.74 -3.96
N SER A 410 -15.64 -16.55 -4.38
CA SER A 410 -14.58 -16.44 -5.39
C SER A 410 -13.25 -17.05 -4.93
N LEU A 411 -12.86 -16.87 -3.67
CA LEU A 411 -11.64 -17.44 -3.11
C LEU A 411 -11.73 -18.98 -3.02
N LEU A 412 -12.87 -19.51 -2.58
CA LEU A 412 -13.10 -20.94 -2.54
C LEU A 412 -13.07 -21.53 -3.96
N ARG A 413 -13.75 -20.94 -4.93
CA ARG A 413 -13.69 -21.40 -6.33
C ARG A 413 -12.28 -21.31 -6.94
N ALA A 414 -11.43 -20.41 -6.44
CA ALA A 414 -10.02 -20.35 -6.80
C ALA A 414 -9.13 -21.39 -6.09
N GLY A 415 -9.71 -22.23 -5.22
CA GLY A 415 -9.02 -23.27 -4.47
C GLY A 415 -8.22 -22.75 -3.28
N GLU A 416 -8.53 -21.57 -2.76
CA GLU A 416 -7.83 -20.96 -1.62
C GLU A 416 -8.40 -21.45 -0.27
N VAL A 417 -7.71 -21.13 0.84
CA VAL A 417 -8.12 -21.51 2.21
C VAL A 417 -8.82 -20.34 2.90
N LEU A 418 -10.04 -20.58 3.38
CA LEU A 418 -10.85 -19.63 4.12
C LEU A 418 -10.93 -20.05 5.59
N VAL A 419 -10.56 -19.17 6.52
CA VAL A 419 -10.66 -19.38 7.96
C VAL A 419 -11.88 -18.62 8.48
N ILE A 420 -12.76 -19.35 9.17
CA ILE A 420 -13.96 -18.79 9.80
C ILE A 420 -14.01 -19.26 11.25
N PHE A 421 -14.43 -18.34 12.12
CA PHE A 421 -14.77 -18.59 13.50
C PHE A 421 -16.29 -18.54 13.66
N PRO A 422 -17.02 -19.68 13.58
CA PRO A 422 -18.47 -19.66 13.50
C PRO A 422 -19.17 -19.15 14.76
N GLU A 423 -18.46 -19.12 15.90
CA GLU A 423 -18.88 -18.52 17.17
C GLU A 423 -18.93 -16.98 17.12
N ALA A 424 -18.22 -16.35 16.18
CA ALA A 424 -18.07 -14.91 15.98
C ALA A 424 -17.43 -14.09 17.12
N TYR A 425 -17.37 -14.59 18.36
CA TYR A 425 -16.81 -13.89 19.52
C TYR A 425 -15.75 -14.75 20.23
N PRO A 426 -14.56 -14.21 20.55
CA PRO A 426 -13.56 -14.92 21.33
C PRO A 426 -13.91 -14.93 22.82
N ASN A 427 -13.30 -15.85 23.56
CA ASN A 427 -13.36 -15.86 25.04
C ASN A 427 -12.51 -14.73 25.65
N ILE A 428 -11.36 -14.43 25.05
CA ILE A 428 -10.47 -13.33 25.43
C ILE A 428 -10.51 -12.28 24.31
N ASP A 429 -11.18 -11.17 24.59
CA ASP A 429 -11.35 -10.04 23.68
C ASP A 429 -11.14 -8.73 24.48
N PRO A 430 -10.40 -7.73 23.95
CA PRO A 430 -10.41 -6.38 24.50
C PRO A 430 -11.79 -5.69 24.44
N HIS A 431 -12.74 -6.25 23.70
CA HIS A 431 -14.11 -5.75 23.55
C HIS A 431 -15.15 -6.69 24.20
N PRO A 432 -16.37 -6.21 24.49
CA PRO A 432 -17.39 -7.04 25.12
C PRO A 432 -17.71 -8.29 24.30
N SER A 433 -17.55 -9.46 24.93
CA SER A 433 -17.93 -10.77 24.40
C SER A 433 -19.15 -11.28 25.18
N PRO A 434 -20.12 -11.94 24.53
CA PRO A 434 -21.25 -12.56 25.22
C PRO A 434 -20.86 -13.84 26.00
N LYS A 435 -19.59 -14.26 25.95
CA LYS A 435 -19.08 -15.39 26.72
C LYS A 435 -18.76 -14.95 28.15
N ALA A 436 -19.34 -15.62 29.14
CA ALA A 436 -19.17 -15.37 30.56
C ALA A 436 -17.87 -15.97 31.14
N ASP A 437 -17.34 -17.04 30.52
CA ASP A 437 -16.12 -17.70 31.00
C ASP A 437 -15.20 -18.18 29.85
N LEU A 438 -14.00 -18.66 30.22
CA LEU A 438 -12.97 -19.11 29.28
C LEU A 438 -13.26 -20.49 28.65
N GLN A 439 -14.13 -21.29 29.22
CA GLN A 439 -14.50 -22.61 28.70
C GLN A 439 -15.75 -22.58 27.83
N GLN A 440 -16.58 -21.54 27.96
CA GLN A 440 -17.83 -21.42 27.24
C GLN A 440 -17.65 -21.42 25.72
N PHE A 441 -18.50 -22.19 25.05
CA PHE A 441 -18.69 -22.20 23.61
C PHE A 441 -19.98 -21.46 23.26
N LEU A 442 -19.98 -20.72 22.15
CA LEU A 442 -21.21 -20.22 21.55
C LEU A 442 -21.67 -21.17 20.44
N PRO A 443 -22.98 -21.27 20.19
CA PRO A 443 -23.49 -22.09 19.12
C PRO A 443 -22.96 -21.61 17.75
N PHE A 444 -22.54 -22.55 16.92
CA PHE A 444 -22.00 -22.25 15.59
C PHE A 444 -23.06 -21.61 14.71
N ARG A 445 -22.77 -20.44 14.13
CA ARG A 445 -23.65 -19.78 13.18
C ARG A 445 -23.65 -20.53 11.82
N PRO A 446 -24.79 -20.62 11.12
CA PRO A 446 -24.90 -21.39 9.87
C PRO A 446 -24.19 -20.76 8.66
N GLY A 447 -23.67 -19.53 8.80
CA GLY A 447 -23.13 -18.74 7.69
C GLY A 447 -22.01 -19.44 6.91
N PHE A 448 -21.13 -20.19 7.57
CA PHE A 448 -20.04 -20.90 6.89
C PHE A 448 -20.55 -22.04 6.00
N VAL A 449 -21.57 -22.78 6.43
CA VAL A 449 -22.21 -23.82 5.60
C VAL A 449 -22.88 -23.18 4.39
N LYS A 450 -23.51 -22.01 4.57
CA LYS A 450 -24.08 -21.26 3.44
C LYS A 450 -23.04 -20.83 2.41
N LEU A 451 -21.85 -20.44 2.85
CA LEU A 451 -20.75 -20.09 1.94
C LEU A 451 -20.27 -21.30 1.16
N VAL A 452 -20.18 -22.48 1.80
CA VAL A 452 -19.89 -23.75 1.13
C VAL A 452 -20.93 -24.04 0.06
N GLU A 453 -22.23 -24.01 0.39
CA GLU A 453 -23.31 -24.21 -0.58
C GLU A 453 -23.22 -23.23 -1.76
N LEU A 454 -22.93 -21.95 -1.52
CA LEU A 454 -22.81 -20.95 -2.58
C LEU A 454 -21.58 -21.20 -3.47
N ALA A 455 -20.48 -21.68 -2.90
CA ALA A 455 -19.28 -22.02 -3.66
C ALA A 455 -19.53 -23.20 -4.60
N GLU A 456 -20.15 -24.28 -4.09
CA GLU A 456 -20.41 -25.54 -4.82
C GLU A 456 -21.54 -25.43 -5.87
N ARG A 457 -22.29 -24.32 -5.92
CA ARG A 457 -23.33 -24.07 -6.93
C ARG A 457 -22.87 -24.08 -8.38
N ASP A 458 -21.56 -24.00 -8.63
CA ASP A 458 -21.02 -24.12 -9.99
C ASP A 458 -20.96 -25.57 -10.50
N GLY A 459 -21.27 -26.56 -9.66
CA GLY A 459 -21.27 -27.98 -10.01
C GLY A 459 -19.88 -28.63 -10.12
N HIS A 460 -18.80 -27.86 -9.94
CA HIS A 460 -17.42 -28.34 -10.09
C HIS A 460 -16.58 -28.16 -8.82
N THR A 461 -16.85 -27.11 -8.06
CA THR A 461 -16.17 -26.83 -6.79
C THR A 461 -16.71 -27.77 -5.72
N GLN A 462 -15.82 -28.47 -5.01
CA GLN A 462 -16.16 -29.30 -3.85
C GLN A 462 -15.32 -28.83 -2.66
N VAL A 463 -15.94 -28.20 -1.66
CA VAL A 463 -15.24 -27.54 -0.56
C VAL A 463 -15.02 -28.53 0.59
N ALA A 464 -13.78 -28.69 1.03
CA ALA A 464 -13.48 -29.44 2.24
C ALA A 464 -13.68 -28.54 3.48
N VAL A 465 -14.58 -28.91 4.38
CA VAL A 465 -14.74 -28.25 5.68
C VAL A 465 -13.92 -28.99 6.71
N VAL A 466 -12.85 -28.36 7.20
CA VAL A 466 -11.95 -28.96 8.18
C VAL A 466 -12.22 -28.32 9.55
N PRO A 467 -12.74 -29.08 10.53
CA PRO A 467 -12.91 -28.60 11.88
C PRO A 467 -11.55 -28.42 12.56
N ALA A 468 -11.36 -27.30 13.25
CA ALA A 468 -10.12 -26.97 13.96
C ALA A 468 -10.40 -26.64 15.43
N GLY A 469 -9.86 -27.46 16.33
CA GLY A 469 -9.89 -27.23 17.76
C GLY A 469 -8.69 -26.42 18.24
N LEU A 470 -8.94 -25.50 19.19
CA LEU A 470 -7.92 -24.72 19.85
C LEU A 470 -7.97 -24.96 21.37
N ALA A 471 -6.87 -25.50 21.91
CA ALA A 471 -6.70 -25.71 23.33
C ALA A 471 -5.61 -24.77 23.87
N TYR A 472 -5.96 -23.94 24.85
CA TYR A 472 -5.08 -22.96 25.47
C TYR A 472 -4.74 -23.38 26.90
N THR A 473 -3.45 -23.36 27.22
CA THR A 473 -2.95 -23.50 28.60
C THR A 473 -2.03 -22.33 28.91
N SER A 474 -2.22 -21.71 30.08
CA SER A 474 -1.31 -20.68 30.60
C SER A 474 -0.14 -21.38 31.30
N GLU A 475 1.10 -21.06 30.95
CA GLU A 475 2.28 -21.47 31.73
C GLU A 475 2.50 -20.50 32.90
N ASN A 476 2.68 -21.02 34.12
CA ASN A 476 2.96 -20.22 35.30
C ASN A 476 4.44 -19.79 35.32
N GLY A 477 4.69 -18.47 35.28
CA GLY A 477 6.01 -17.85 35.38
C GLY A 477 5.89 -16.31 35.44
N ARG A 478 7.01 -15.60 35.64
CA ARG A 478 7.05 -14.10 35.73
C ARG A 478 6.48 -13.36 34.51
N ARG A 479 6.30 -14.03 33.37
CA ARG A 479 5.57 -13.55 32.18
C ARG A 479 4.59 -14.64 31.72
N ARG A 480 3.31 -14.28 31.55
CA ARG A 480 2.24 -15.19 31.13
C ARG A 480 2.48 -15.64 29.69
N ARG A 481 3.01 -16.85 29.50
CA ARG A 481 3.23 -17.46 28.18
C ARG A 481 2.08 -18.40 27.86
N TRP A 482 1.51 -18.27 26.66
CA TRP A 482 0.45 -19.19 26.22
C TRP A 482 1.05 -20.39 25.51
N ARG A 483 0.58 -21.58 25.85
CA ARG A 483 0.79 -22.79 25.05
C ARG A 483 -0.53 -23.11 24.35
N VAL A 484 -0.47 -23.17 23.02
CA VAL A 484 -1.62 -23.40 22.15
C VAL A 484 -1.42 -24.70 21.39
N ILE A 485 -2.38 -25.61 21.51
CA ILE A 485 -2.43 -26.82 20.69
C ILE A 485 -3.53 -26.61 19.65
N VAL A 486 -3.13 -26.65 18.38
CA VAL A 486 -4.03 -26.57 17.22
C VAL A 486 -4.24 -27.99 16.72
N ARG A 487 -5.49 -28.46 16.68
CA ARG A 487 -5.83 -29.79 16.20
C ARG A 487 -6.78 -29.70 15.02
N PHE A 488 -6.46 -30.38 13.92
CA PHE A 488 -7.34 -30.46 12.76
C PHE A 488 -8.02 -31.84 12.71
N GLY A 489 -9.33 -31.85 12.52
CA GLY A 489 -10.11 -33.06 12.29
C GLY A 489 -10.20 -33.43 10.80
N PRO A 490 -10.82 -34.58 10.46
CA PRO A 490 -10.95 -35.03 9.09
C PRO A 490 -11.77 -34.04 8.24
N PRO A 491 -11.49 -33.93 6.92
CA PRO A 491 -12.24 -33.07 6.03
C PRO A 491 -13.66 -33.62 5.84
N LEU A 492 -14.65 -32.75 6.04
CA LEU A 492 -16.08 -33.04 5.87
C LEU A 492 -16.60 -32.37 4.60
N TYR A 493 -17.45 -33.06 3.83
CA TYR A 493 -18.04 -32.53 2.60
C TYR A 493 -19.55 -32.40 2.69
N ARG A 494 -20.11 -31.32 2.14
CA ARG A 494 -21.55 -31.02 2.19
C ARG A 494 -22.44 -32.12 1.60
N LYS A 495 -21.95 -32.85 0.60
CA LYS A 495 -22.66 -33.96 -0.05
C LYS A 495 -22.91 -35.16 0.88
N ASP A 496 -22.13 -35.30 1.94
CA ASP A 496 -22.19 -36.43 2.88
C ASP A 496 -23.27 -36.22 3.97
N PHE A 497 -23.95 -35.06 3.98
CA PHE A 497 -24.96 -34.70 4.97
C PHE A 497 -26.31 -34.45 4.32
N ALA A 498 -27.39 -34.87 5.00
CA ALA A 498 -28.76 -34.69 4.53
C ALA A 498 -29.21 -33.22 4.58
N SER A 499 -28.65 -32.43 5.51
CA SER A 499 -29.00 -31.02 5.67
C SER A 499 -27.81 -30.16 6.11
N ALA A 500 -27.88 -28.86 5.82
CA ALA A 500 -26.91 -27.87 6.30
C ALA A 500 -26.82 -27.82 7.83
N GLU A 501 -27.95 -28.05 8.52
CA GLU A 501 -28.02 -28.07 9.97
C GLU A 501 -27.31 -29.31 10.56
N GLN A 502 -27.44 -30.48 9.92
CA GLN A 502 -26.72 -31.68 10.32
C GLN A 502 -25.20 -31.46 10.18
N MET A 503 -24.75 -30.93 9.05
CA MET A 503 -23.34 -30.61 8.84
C MET A 503 -22.82 -29.61 9.89
N ARG A 504 -23.60 -28.56 10.18
CA ARG A 504 -23.26 -27.54 11.18
C ARG A 504 -23.02 -28.16 12.55
N ARG A 505 -23.94 -29.03 13.02
CA ARG A 505 -23.85 -29.72 14.31
C ARG A 505 -22.65 -30.64 14.39
N VAL A 506 -22.40 -31.45 13.35
CA VAL A 506 -21.25 -32.36 13.32
C VAL A 506 -19.93 -31.59 13.35
N VAL A 507 -19.82 -30.49 12.59
CA VAL A 507 -18.63 -29.62 12.63
C VAL A 507 -18.44 -29.00 14.02
N GLU A 508 -19.53 -28.55 14.64
CA GLU A 508 -19.53 -27.96 15.98
C GLU A 508 -19.07 -28.95 17.06
N GLU A 509 -19.64 -30.17 17.07
CA GLU A 509 -19.27 -31.26 17.99
C GLU A 509 -17.79 -31.65 17.83
N GLU A 510 -17.32 -31.74 16.58
CA GLU A 510 -15.93 -32.10 16.30
C GLU A 510 -14.96 -31.01 16.76
N VAL A 511 -15.29 -29.72 16.55
CA VAL A 511 -14.48 -28.61 17.07
C VAL A 511 -14.43 -28.63 18.60
N GLN A 512 -15.55 -28.89 19.27
CA GLN A 512 -15.59 -29.01 20.73
C GLN A 512 -14.70 -30.17 21.21
N ARG A 513 -14.83 -31.35 20.59
CA ARG A 513 -14.01 -32.54 20.90
C ARG A 513 -12.51 -32.25 20.74
N LEU A 514 -12.11 -31.65 19.62
CA LEU A 514 -10.71 -31.31 19.33
C LEU A 514 -10.15 -30.24 20.29
N SER A 515 -11.00 -29.30 20.73
CA SER A 515 -10.63 -28.22 21.65
C SER A 515 -10.53 -28.68 23.11
N SER A 516 -11.31 -29.69 23.50
CA SER A 516 -11.37 -30.22 24.87
C SER A 516 -10.48 -31.45 25.10
N ALA A 517 -9.90 -32.02 24.03
CA ALA A 517 -8.99 -33.17 24.15
C ALA A 517 -7.78 -32.84 25.03
N ALA A 518 -7.59 -33.65 26.09
CA ALA A 518 -6.47 -33.50 27.02
C ALA A 518 -5.13 -33.47 26.26
N PRO A 519 -4.16 -32.62 26.67
CA PRO A 519 -2.82 -32.70 26.12
C PRO A 519 -2.23 -34.08 26.45
N PRO A 520 -1.57 -34.78 25.51
CA PRO A 520 -0.87 -36.02 25.83
C PRO A 520 0.19 -35.73 26.92
N PRO A 521 0.46 -36.68 27.83
CA PRO A 521 1.43 -36.48 28.90
C PRO A 521 2.77 -36.03 28.30
N SER A 522 3.30 -34.93 28.84
CA SER A 522 4.61 -34.41 28.43
C SER A 522 5.65 -35.50 28.63
N ALA A 523 6.36 -35.87 27.55
CA ALA A 523 7.54 -36.72 27.65
C ALA A 523 8.49 -36.17 28.74
N PRO A 524 9.09 -37.03 29.58
CA PRO A 524 9.99 -36.59 30.65
C PRO A 524 11.12 -35.74 30.06
N GLN A 525 11.37 -34.60 30.70
CA GLN A 525 12.51 -33.75 30.38
C GLN A 525 13.78 -34.59 30.58
N MET A 526 14.43 -35.00 29.49
CA MET A 526 15.84 -35.36 29.57
C MET A 526 16.61 -34.05 29.76
N GLU A 527 17.04 -33.82 31.00
CA GLU A 527 18.09 -32.86 31.31
C GLU A 527 19.34 -33.27 30.53
N SER A 528 19.64 -32.53 29.46
CA SER A 528 20.98 -32.57 28.88
C SER A 528 21.93 -31.83 29.84
N PRO A 529 23.07 -32.41 30.22
CA PRO A 529 24.05 -31.72 31.04
C PRO A 529 24.65 -30.53 30.27
N LEU A 530 24.87 -29.43 30.99
CA LEU A 530 25.54 -28.24 30.51
C LEU A 530 26.95 -28.58 29.98
N PRO A 531 27.37 -28.06 28.81
CA PRO A 531 28.78 -28.08 28.44
C PRO A 531 29.51 -26.98 29.23
N VAL A 532 30.63 -27.38 29.83
CA VAL A 532 31.64 -26.53 30.50
C VAL A 532 32.28 -25.56 29.53
#